data_AF-A0A0U3Q3C1-F1
#
_entry.id   AF-A0A0U3Q3C1-F1
#
_cell.length_a   1.000
_cell.length_b   1.000
_cell.length_c   1.000
_cell.angle_alpha   90.00
_cell.angle_beta   90.00
_cell.angle_gamma   90.00
#
_symmetry.space_group_name_H-M   'P 1'
#
loop_
_entity.id
_entity.type
_entity.pdbx_description
1 polymer ?
#
loop_
_entity_poly.entity_id
_entity_poly.type
_entity_poly.pdbx_seq_one_letter_code
_entity_poly.pdbx_strand_id
1 'polypeptide(L)'
;MPQPESGPADHTPDVYLLFAHEPYYPGPGTQEINTTVVAADSLLHPQVRQPDGARIHDLLTQGRQPGEIIPLATLTHELNGGADWPTVGDWESVTTDLLQLVRDGDCDALSLGLPEIARALVCTGPHSHVRAYDAATDDFVVYGSSERAAVLDEVGMFLSGIATEQPFWPGDSLLPPLVGRRT
;
A
#
# COMPACT_ATOMS: atom_id res chain seq x y z
N MET A 1 -11.02 43.76 5.57
CA MET A 1 -10.01 42.73 5.24
C MET A 1 -10.73 41.40 5.31
N PRO A 2 -11.12 40.80 4.18
CA PRO A 2 -11.77 39.49 4.17
C PRO A 2 -10.74 38.42 4.57
N GLN A 3 -11.14 37.48 5.43
CA GLN A 3 -10.37 36.29 5.77
C GLN A 3 -10.08 35.48 4.50
N PRO A 4 -8.89 34.88 4.35
CA PRO A 4 -8.67 33.90 3.29
C PRO A 4 -9.62 32.72 3.55
N GLU A 5 -10.44 32.42 2.55
CA GLU A 5 -11.27 31.23 2.50
C GLU A 5 -10.34 30.01 2.60
N SER A 6 -10.48 29.25 3.70
CA SER A 6 -9.88 27.92 3.80
C SER A 6 -10.49 27.07 2.68
N GLY A 7 -9.68 26.77 1.67
CA GLY A 7 -10.01 25.80 0.62
C GLY A 7 -10.30 24.42 1.20
N PRO A 8 -10.85 23.50 0.39
CA PRO A 8 -11.29 22.20 0.88
C PRO A 8 -10.10 21.45 1.49
N ALA A 9 -10.28 21.08 2.77
CA ALA A 9 -9.59 20.07 3.55
C ALA A 9 -8.06 19.98 3.40
N ASP A 10 -7.39 20.37 4.48
CA ASP A 10 -6.16 19.79 5.03
C ASP A 10 -6.00 18.30 4.60
N HIS A 11 -5.41 18.05 3.44
CA HIS A 11 -5.10 16.70 2.97
C HIS A 11 -4.06 16.17 3.95
N THR A 12 -4.44 15.16 4.73
CA THR A 12 -3.50 14.39 5.53
C THR A 12 -2.34 14.00 4.60
N PRO A 13 -1.09 14.27 4.97
CA PRO A 13 0.02 14.00 4.05
C PRO A 13 0.07 12.51 3.69
N ASP A 14 0.37 12.26 2.42
CA ASP A 14 0.28 11.00 1.69
C ASP A 14 0.58 9.76 2.54
N VAL A 15 -0.45 9.02 2.93
CA VAL A 15 -0.31 7.63 3.40
C VAL A 15 -0.29 6.75 2.17
N TYR A 16 0.51 5.69 2.19
CA TYR A 16 0.68 4.81 1.04
C TYR A 16 0.25 3.38 1.37
N LEU A 17 -0.44 2.75 0.43
CA LEU A 17 -0.75 1.32 0.49
C LEU A 17 0.35 0.55 -0.24
N LEU A 18 0.95 -0.44 0.42
CA LEU A 18 1.82 -1.43 -0.20
C LEU A 18 1.10 -2.77 -0.28
N PHE A 19 1.06 -3.38 -1.46
CA PHE A 19 0.51 -4.72 -1.62
C PHE A 19 1.34 -5.55 -2.60
N ALA A 20 1.51 -6.83 -2.29
CA ALA A 20 2.08 -7.80 -3.21
C ALA A 20 0.97 -8.39 -4.09
N HIS A 21 1.32 -8.72 -5.32
CA HIS A 21 0.41 -9.31 -6.29
C HIS A 21 1.11 -10.42 -7.08
N GLU A 22 0.40 -11.08 -7.98
CA GLU A 22 1.00 -12.09 -8.86
C GLU A 22 2.10 -11.44 -9.71
N PRO A 23 3.30 -12.03 -9.78
CA PRO A 23 4.40 -11.43 -10.52
C PRO A 23 4.11 -11.28 -12.02
N TYR A 24 4.59 -10.20 -12.62
CA TYR A 24 4.51 -9.98 -14.06
C TYR A 24 5.72 -9.21 -14.59
N TYR A 25 5.92 -9.25 -15.91
CA TYR A 25 6.96 -8.49 -16.59
C TYR A 25 6.32 -7.41 -17.47
N PRO A 26 6.55 -6.12 -17.19
CA PRO A 26 6.02 -5.02 -18.00
C PRO A 26 6.42 -5.06 -19.47
N GLY A 27 7.56 -5.67 -19.81
CA GLY A 27 7.98 -5.87 -21.19
C GLY A 27 9.17 -6.81 -21.33
N PRO A 28 9.59 -7.11 -22.58
CA PRO A 28 10.76 -7.94 -22.83
C PRO A 28 12.02 -7.32 -22.21
N GLY A 29 12.73 -8.10 -21.38
CA GLY A 29 13.98 -7.67 -20.76
C GLY A 29 13.83 -6.75 -19.54
N THR A 30 12.60 -6.51 -19.06
CA THR A 30 12.37 -5.77 -17.81
C THR A 30 12.53 -6.68 -16.60
N GLN A 31 12.73 -6.09 -15.42
CA GLN A 31 12.66 -6.82 -14.15
C GLN A 31 11.22 -7.30 -13.89
N GLU A 32 11.10 -8.39 -13.13
CA GLU A 32 9.83 -8.86 -12.58
C GLU A 32 9.26 -7.80 -11.62
N ILE A 33 7.97 -7.53 -11.70
CA ILE A 33 7.23 -6.72 -10.73
C ILE A 33 6.30 -7.63 -9.96
N ASN A 34 6.35 -7.56 -8.62
CA ASN A 34 5.57 -8.41 -7.73
C ASN A 34 4.95 -7.67 -6.54
N THR A 35 5.25 -6.37 -6.40
CA THR A 35 4.78 -5.51 -5.32
C THR A 35 4.52 -4.11 -5.88
N THR A 36 3.48 -3.44 -5.39
CA THR A 36 3.11 -2.09 -5.80
C THR A 36 2.84 -1.22 -4.58
N VAL A 37 3.27 0.04 -4.65
CA VAL A 37 2.89 1.10 -3.71
C VAL A 37 2.08 2.15 -4.45
N VAL A 38 0.95 2.55 -3.88
CA VAL A 38 0.08 3.62 -4.38
C VAL A 38 -0.27 4.59 -3.25
N ALA A 39 -0.60 5.83 -3.61
CA ALA A 39 -1.21 6.75 -2.66
C ALA A 39 -2.54 6.17 -2.15
N ALA A 40 -2.81 6.30 -0.85
CA ALA A 40 -4.05 5.83 -0.23
C ALA A 40 -5.29 6.31 -1.00
N ASP A 41 -5.28 7.57 -1.43
CA ASP A 41 -6.37 8.23 -2.14
C ASP A 41 -6.75 7.53 -3.47
N SER A 42 -5.87 6.71 -4.04
CA SER A 42 -6.18 5.88 -5.23
C SER A 42 -7.30 4.88 -4.96
N LEU A 43 -7.53 4.49 -3.69
CA LEU A 43 -8.66 3.65 -3.27
C LEU A 43 -10.03 4.33 -3.47
N LEU A 44 -10.05 5.65 -3.64
CA LEU A 44 -11.24 6.45 -3.90
C LEU A 44 -11.51 6.63 -5.39
N HIS A 45 -10.66 6.08 -6.26
CA HIS A 45 -10.86 6.16 -7.70
C HIS A 45 -12.15 5.41 -8.12
N PRO A 46 -12.97 5.94 -9.04
CA PRO A 46 -14.23 5.31 -9.46
C PRO A 46 -14.11 3.91 -10.07
N GLN A 47 -12.93 3.55 -10.61
CA GLN A 47 -12.65 2.20 -11.11
C GLN A 47 -12.26 1.21 -10.00
N VAL A 48 -11.90 1.68 -8.80
CA VAL A 48 -11.82 0.81 -7.61
C VAL A 48 -13.22 0.56 -7.11
N ARG A 49 -13.57 -0.71 -6.85
CA ARG A 49 -14.90 -1.03 -6.36
C ARG A 49 -15.25 -0.27 -5.07
N GLN A 50 -16.44 0.30 -5.07
CA GLN A 50 -17.01 1.00 -3.91
C GLN A 50 -18.22 0.22 -3.36
N PRO A 51 -18.47 0.25 -2.04
CA PRO A 51 -17.83 1.10 -1.02
C PRO A 51 -16.52 0.53 -0.44
N ASP A 52 -16.03 -0.61 -0.92
CA ASP A 52 -14.89 -1.31 -0.32
C ASP A 52 -13.61 -0.47 -0.36
N GLY A 53 -13.28 0.16 -1.49
CA GLY A 53 -12.15 1.06 -1.62
C GLY A 53 -12.18 2.19 -0.58
N ALA A 54 -13.31 2.88 -0.45
CA ALA A 54 -13.47 3.95 0.53
C ALA A 54 -13.42 3.48 1.99
N ARG A 55 -13.83 2.24 2.31
CA ARG A 55 -13.68 1.67 3.65
C ARG A 55 -12.23 1.30 3.96
N ILE A 56 -11.51 0.76 2.99
CA ILE A 56 -10.09 0.46 3.13
C ILE A 56 -9.30 1.77 3.27
N HIS A 57 -9.65 2.81 2.51
CA HIS A 57 -9.08 4.15 2.63
C HIS A 57 -9.22 4.72 4.04
N ASP A 58 -10.41 4.63 4.62
CA ASP A 58 -10.67 5.11 5.99
C ASP A 58 -9.79 4.37 7.02
N LEU A 59 -9.68 3.04 6.93
CA LEU A 59 -8.77 2.26 7.79
C LEU A 59 -7.30 2.61 7.57
N LEU A 60 -6.92 2.84 6.32
CA LEU A 60 -5.55 3.13 5.94
C LEU A 60 -5.10 4.49 6.46
N THR A 61 -5.98 5.49 6.50
CA THR A 61 -5.62 6.88 6.86
C THR A 61 -5.82 7.22 8.33
N GLN A 62 -6.60 6.44 9.08
CA GLN A 62 -6.83 6.66 10.50
C GLN A 62 -5.57 6.44 11.35
N GLY A 63 -5.17 7.47 12.11
CA GLY A 63 -4.10 7.38 13.09
C GLY A 63 -2.68 7.23 12.52
N ARG A 64 -2.51 7.41 11.21
CA ARG A 64 -1.23 7.27 10.52
C ARG A 64 -0.40 8.54 10.53
N GLN A 65 0.89 8.35 10.28
CA GLN A 65 1.80 9.44 10.05
C GLN A 65 1.84 9.83 8.56
N PRO A 66 2.08 11.11 8.26
CA PRO A 66 2.53 11.58 6.95
C PRO A 66 3.60 10.70 6.31
N GLY A 67 3.40 10.24 5.08
CA GLY A 67 4.39 9.46 4.34
C GLY A 67 4.47 7.98 4.73
N GLU A 68 3.63 7.52 5.65
CA GLU A 68 3.70 6.15 6.16
C GLU A 68 3.29 5.14 5.07
N ILE A 69 4.16 4.13 4.85
CA ILE A 69 3.88 3.01 3.95
C ILE A 69 3.28 1.89 4.77
N ILE A 70 2.03 1.55 4.47
CA ILE A 70 1.27 0.51 5.16
C ILE A 70 1.13 -0.70 4.23
N PRO A 71 1.81 -1.82 4.53
CA PRO A 71 1.53 -3.07 3.86
C PRO A 71 0.12 -3.57 4.14
N LEU A 72 -0.52 -4.17 3.14
CA LEU A 72 -1.83 -4.81 3.30
C LEU A 72 -1.83 -5.88 4.41
N ALA A 73 -0.69 -6.54 4.63
CA ALA A 73 -0.53 -7.48 5.73
C ALA A 73 -0.56 -6.80 7.12
N THR A 74 -0.17 -5.52 7.22
CA THR A 74 -0.37 -4.71 8.44
C THR A 74 -1.86 -4.46 8.67
N LEU A 75 -2.61 -4.02 7.65
CA LEU A 75 -4.07 -3.83 7.79
C LEU A 75 -4.77 -5.15 8.15
N THR A 76 -4.36 -6.25 7.50
CA THR A 76 -4.88 -7.59 7.81
C THR A 76 -4.61 -7.95 9.26
N HIS A 77 -3.41 -7.66 9.78
CA HIS A 77 -3.08 -7.90 11.18
C HIS A 77 -3.97 -7.10 12.14
N GLU A 78 -4.15 -5.81 11.87
CA GLU A 78 -5.00 -4.90 12.67
C GLU A 78 -6.47 -5.32 12.64
N LEU A 79 -6.94 -5.90 11.54
CA LEU A 79 -8.28 -6.50 11.38
C LEU A 79 -8.37 -7.91 11.99
N ASN A 80 -7.86 -8.06 13.20
CA ASN A 80 -7.86 -9.31 13.97
C ASN A 80 -7.27 -10.50 13.16
N GLY A 81 -6.11 -10.27 12.53
CA GLY A 81 -5.46 -11.26 11.68
C GLY A 81 -6.24 -11.61 10.41
N GLY A 82 -7.13 -10.73 9.96
CA GLY A 82 -7.93 -10.84 8.74
C GLY A 82 -9.35 -11.35 8.97
N ALA A 83 -9.71 -11.70 10.20
CA ALA A 83 -11.05 -12.17 10.53
C ALA A 83 -12.14 -11.11 10.27
N ASP A 84 -11.78 -9.82 10.35
CA ASP A 84 -12.75 -8.72 10.24
C ASP A 84 -12.86 -8.16 8.81
N TRP A 85 -12.06 -8.65 7.85
CA TRP A 85 -12.15 -8.26 6.44
C TRP A 85 -13.58 -8.30 5.85
N PRO A 86 -14.42 -9.33 6.12
CA PRO A 86 -15.79 -9.37 5.60
C PRO A 86 -16.68 -8.19 6.03
N THR A 87 -16.33 -7.49 7.12
CA THR A 87 -17.04 -6.30 7.58
C THR A 87 -16.56 -5.02 6.91
N VAL A 88 -15.35 -5.05 6.35
CA VAL A 88 -14.70 -3.95 5.64
C VAL A 88 -15.03 -4.03 4.15
N GLY A 89 -14.61 -5.10 3.47
CA GLY A 89 -14.76 -5.25 2.03
C GLY A 89 -13.88 -6.33 1.45
N ASP A 90 -14.01 -6.54 0.15
CA ASP A 90 -13.23 -7.52 -0.62
C ASP A 90 -11.88 -6.91 -1.04
N TRP A 91 -10.87 -7.07 -0.18
CA TRP A 91 -9.52 -6.56 -0.41
C TRP A 91 -8.83 -7.17 -1.63
N GLU A 92 -9.15 -8.43 -1.98
CA GLU A 92 -8.54 -9.12 -3.12
C GLU A 92 -9.00 -8.47 -4.43
N SER A 93 -10.30 -8.21 -4.55
CA SER A 93 -10.83 -7.47 -5.69
C SER A 93 -10.34 -6.02 -5.71
N VAL A 94 -10.26 -5.34 -4.56
CA VAL A 94 -9.76 -3.95 -4.50
C VAL A 94 -8.30 -3.84 -4.96
N THR A 95 -7.42 -4.76 -4.52
CA THR A 95 -6.02 -4.76 -4.97
C THR A 95 -5.88 -5.13 -6.45
N THR A 96 -6.80 -5.95 -6.97
CA THR A 96 -6.90 -6.24 -8.41
C THR A 96 -7.29 -4.99 -9.20
N ASP A 97 -8.31 -4.24 -8.76
CA ASP A 97 -8.74 -2.99 -9.40
C ASP A 97 -7.62 -1.94 -9.38
N LEU A 98 -6.93 -1.79 -8.24
CA LEU A 98 -5.76 -0.91 -8.11
C LEU A 98 -4.66 -1.32 -9.08
N LEU A 99 -4.35 -2.61 -9.21
CA LEU A 99 -3.32 -3.06 -10.15
C LEU A 99 -3.69 -2.75 -11.61
N GLN A 100 -4.99 -2.81 -11.96
CA GLN A 100 -5.44 -2.40 -13.30
C GLN A 100 -5.26 -0.89 -13.51
N LEU A 101 -5.65 -0.06 -12.53
CA LEU A 101 -5.42 1.39 -12.58
C LEU A 101 -3.97 1.75 -12.85
N VAL A 102 -3.06 1.13 -12.12
CA VAL A 102 -1.62 1.32 -12.29
C VAL A 102 -1.15 0.93 -13.69
N ARG A 103 -1.70 -0.14 -14.26
CA ARG A 103 -1.33 -0.63 -15.60
C ARG A 103 -1.88 0.24 -16.72
N ASP A 104 -3.06 0.81 -16.51
CA ASP A 104 -3.70 1.73 -17.46
C ASP A 104 -3.09 3.14 -17.39
N GLY A 105 -2.30 3.43 -16.34
CA GLY A 105 -1.68 4.73 -16.11
C GLY A 105 -2.65 5.77 -15.55
N ASP A 106 -3.73 5.30 -14.92
CA ASP A 106 -4.80 6.13 -14.33
C ASP A 106 -4.49 6.53 -12.88
N CYS A 107 -3.33 6.12 -12.33
CA CYS A 107 -2.72 6.68 -11.14
C CYS A 107 -1.19 6.43 -11.12
N ASP A 108 -0.47 7.20 -10.30
CA ASP A 108 0.95 6.96 -10.06
C ASP A 108 1.16 5.75 -9.13
N ALA A 109 2.24 5.01 -9.40
CA ALA A 109 2.58 3.81 -8.65
C ALA A 109 4.09 3.57 -8.60
N LEU A 110 4.57 3.05 -7.47
CA LEU A 110 5.92 2.54 -7.35
C LEU A 110 5.81 1.01 -7.49
N SER A 111 6.16 0.52 -8.67
CA SER A 111 6.16 -0.89 -9.00
C SER A 111 7.55 -1.49 -8.74
N LEU A 112 7.62 -2.52 -7.90
CA LEU A 112 8.85 -3.12 -7.42
C LEU A 112 8.90 -4.63 -7.66
N GLY A 113 10.08 -5.10 -8.01
CA GLY A 113 10.44 -6.53 -8.00
C GLY A 113 11.18 -6.87 -6.72
N LEU A 114 10.45 -7.04 -5.61
CA LEU A 114 11.09 -7.36 -4.34
C LEU A 114 11.68 -8.77 -4.36
N PRO A 115 12.89 -8.98 -3.79
CA PRO A 115 13.42 -10.32 -3.54
C PRO A 115 12.46 -11.16 -2.70
N GLU A 116 12.52 -12.49 -2.85
CA GLU A 116 11.58 -13.43 -2.22
C GLU A 116 11.40 -13.21 -0.71
N ILE A 117 12.50 -13.06 0.03
CA ILE A 117 12.45 -12.81 1.48
C ILE A 117 11.85 -11.45 1.82
N ALA A 118 12.21 -10.40 1.07
CA ALA A 118 11.66 -9.06 1.27
C ALA A 118 10.15 -9.04 1.02
N ARG A 119 9.71 -9.68 -0.08
CA ARG A 119 8.29 -9.86 -0.41
C ARG A 119 7.56 -10.64 0.70
N ALA A 120 8.13 -11.75 1.18
CA ALA A 120 7.55 -12.53 2.26
C ALA A 120 7.40 -11.71 3.55
N LEU A 121 8.39 -10.89 3.90
CA LEU A 121 8.35 -10.02 5.09
C LEU A 121 7.22 -8.98 5.02
N VAL A 122 7.00 -8.34 3.86
CA VAL A 122 5.91 -7.36 3.71
C VAL A 122 4.53 -8.01 3.55
N CYS A 123 4.46 -9.29 3.19
CA CYS A 123 3.22 -10.08 3.10
C CYS A 123 2.81 -10.74 4.43
N THR A 124 3.62 -10.61 5.49
CA THR A 124 3.30 -11.16 6.81
C THR A 124 3.04 -10.04 7.82
N GLY A 125 2.39 -10.40 8.93
CA GLY A 125 2.08 -9.45 10.00
C GLY A 125 3.34 -8.77 10.55
N PRO A 126 3.22 -7.56 11.14
CA PRO A 126 4.36 -6.75 11.56
C PRO A 126 5.26 -7.39 12.62
N HIS A 127 4.75 -8.41 13.33
CA HIS A 127 5.48 -9.17 14.37
C HIS A 127 5.72 -10.63 13.99
N SER A 128 5.45 -11.00 12.73
CA SER A 128 5.69 -12.34 12.21
C SER A 128 7.17 -12.56 11.88
N HIS A 129 7.53 -13.84 11.76
CA HIS A 129 8.87 -14.25 11.33
C HIS A 129 8.78 -15.04 10.03
N VAL A 130 9.72 -14.81 9.13
CA VAL A 130 9.94 -15.59 7.91
C VAL A 130 11.15 -16.48 8.12
N ARG A 131 11.04 -17.76 7.78
CA ARG A 131 12.14 -18.73 7.89
C ARG A 131 12.52 -19.18 6.49
N ALA A 132 13.76 -18.92 6.10
CA ALA A 132 14.32 -19.38 4.84
C ALA A 132 15.22 -20.58 5.09
N TYR A 133 15.05 -21.65 4.33
CA TYR A 133 15.98 -22.77 4.36
C TYR A 133 17.20 -22.45 3.49
N ASP A 134 18.39 -22.56 4.06
CA ASP A 134 19.65 -22.43 3.36
C ASP A 134 20.26 -23.82 3.11
N ALA A 135 20.18 -24.27 1.86
CA ALA A 135 20.72 -25.56 1.44
C ALA A 135 22.25 -25.64 1.51
N ALA A 136 22.97 -24.51 1.53
CA ALA A 136 24.43 -24.51 1.62
C ALA A 136 24.91 -24.81 3.04
N THR A 137 24.15 -24.39 4.04
CA THR A 137 24.46 -24.61 5.46
C THR A 137 23.61 -25.70 6.11
N ASP A 138 22.61 -26.22 5.39
CA ASP A 138 21.59 -27.16 5.88
C ASP A 138 20.88 -26.65 7.15
N ASP A 139 20.58 -25.35 7.18
CA ASP A 139 19.98 -24.67 8.33
C ASP A 139 18.90 -23.67 7.90
N PHE A 140 18.22 -23.05 8.88
CA PHE A 140 17.24 -21.99 8.65
C PHE A 140 17.75 -20.63 9.12
N VAL A 141 17.63 -19.65 8.24
CA VAL A 141 17.77 -18.23 8.60
C VAL A 141 16.39 -17.67 8.96
N VAL A 142 16.32 -16.98 10.10
CA VAL A 142 15.08 -16.37 10.58
C VAL A 142 15.15 -14.86 10.39
N TYR A 143 14.14 -14.31 9.73
CA TYR A 143 13.95 -12.89 9.49
C TYR A 143 12.72 -12.43 10.26
N GLY A 144 12.78 -11.28 10.93
CA GLY A 144 11.72 -10.76 11.79
C GLY A 144 11.39 -9.30 11.52
N SER A 145 10.91 -8.62 12.56
CA SER A 145 10.43 -7.24 12.47
C SER A 145 11.51 -6.24 12.07
N SER A 146 12.78 -6.47 12.45
CA SER A 146 13.90 -5.59 12.11
C SER A 146 14.20 -5.63 10.61
N GLU A 147 14.23 -6.82 10.02
CA GLU A 147 14.46 -7.00 8.59
C GLU A 147 13.27 -6.49 7.79
N ARG A 148 12.05 -6.70 8.29
CA ARG A 148 10.85 -6.12 7.70
C ARG A 148 10.89 -4.58 7.69
N ALA A 149 11.33 -3.97 8.80
CA ALA A 149 11.47 -2.52 8.89
C ALA A 149 12.50 -2.01 7.87
N ALA A 150 13.65 -2.66 7.75
CA ALA A 150 14.67 -2.30 6.76
C ALA A 150 14.14 -2.37 5.32
N VAL A 151 13.31 -3.37 4.98
CA VAL A 151 12.64 -3.43 3.67
C VAL A 151 11.70 -2.24 3.45
N LEU A 152 10.91 -1.87 4.47
CA LEU A 152 10.02 -0.71 4.34
C LEU A 152 10.78 0.61 4.25
N ASP A 153 11.89 0.76 4.97
CA ASP A 153 12.76 1.92 4.87
C ASP A 153 13.34 2.03 3.44
N GLU A 154 13.74 0.91 2.83
CA GLU A 154 14.23 0.87 1.45
C GLU A 154 13.15 1.27 0.45
N VAL A 155 11.92 0.73 0.58
CA VAL A 155 10.78 1.16 -0.24
C VAL A 155 10.50 2.65 -0.06
N GLY A 156 10.57 3.15 1.18
CA GLY A 156 10.42 4.56 1.51
C GLY A 156 11.46 5.45 0.86
N MET A 157 12.71 5.01 0.75
CA MET A 157 13.75 5.73 0.03
C MET A 157 13.44 5.83 -1.47
N PHE A 158 13.00 4.74 -2.10
CA PHE A 158 12.59 4.76 -3.51
C PHE A 158 11.41 5.70 -3.74
N LEU A 159 10.39 5.61 -2.88
CA LEU A 159 9.20 6.45 -2.94
C LEU A 159 9.55 7.93 -2.77
N SER A 160 10.39 8.27 -1.78
CA SER A 160 10.83 9.65 -1.53
C SER A 160 11.61 10.21 -2.72
N GLY A 161 12.43 9.38 -3.39
CA GLY A 161 13.15 9.78 -4.59
C GLY A 161 12.21 10.25 -5.70
N ILE A 162 11.08 9.57 -5.91
CA ILE A 162 10.07 9.92 -6.92
C ILE A 162 9.23 11.12 -6.44
N ALA A 163 8.76 11.08 -5.20
CA ALA A 163 7.88 12.10 -4.63
C ALA A 163 8.54 13.48 -4.50
N THR A 164 9.88 13.53 -4.43
CA THR A 164 10.64 14.80 -4.42
C THR A 164 10.50 15.56 -5.74
N GLU A 165 10.24 14.87 -6.86
CA GLU A 165 10.08 15.49 -8.18
C GLU A 165 8.63 15.96 -8.40
N GLN A 166 7.65 15.18 -7.95
CA GLN A 166 6.23 15.50 -8.01
C GLN A 166 5.45 14.70 -6.94
N PRO A 167 4.44 15.28 -6.27
CA PRO A 167 3.56 14.52 -5.40
C PRO A 167 2.92 13.35 -6.17
N PHE A 168 2.79 12.21 -5.50
CA PHE A 168 2.22 11.01 -6.09
C PHE A 168 0.77 11.26 -6.49
N TRP A 169 0.46 11.19 -7.78
CA TRP A 169 -0.88 11.47 -8.28
C TRP A 169 -1.80 10.25 -8.06
N PRO A 170 -2.88 10.36 -7.26
CA PRO A 170 -3.79 9.25 -6.95
C PRO A 170 -4.78 8.90 -8.06
N GLY A 171 -4.73 9.60 -9.20
CA GLY A 171 -5.74 9.54 -10.25
C GLY A 171 -6.74 10.70 -10.22
N ASP A 172 -7.64 10.73 -11.20
CA ASP A 172 -8.63 11.80 -11.36
C ASP A 172 -10.00 11.42 -10.79
N SER A 173 -10.87 12.43 -10.61
CA SER A 173 -12.29 12.24 -10.26
C SER A 173 -12.53 11.40 -9.01
N LEU A 174 -11.63 11.50 -8.03
CA LEU A 174 -11.72 10.76 -6.78
C LEU A 174 -13.04 11.02 -6.07
N LEU A 175 -13.65 9.94 -5.57
CA LEU A 175 -14.83 10.02 -4.75
C LEU A 175 -14.47 10.58 -3.37
N PRO A 176 -15.41 11.26 -2.68
CA PRO A 176 -15.14 11.75 -1.33
C PRO A 176 -14.87 10.58 -0.37
N PRO A 177 -13.92 10.73 0.58
CA PRO A 177 -13.71 9.76 1.64
C PRO A 177 -14.99 9.51 2.46
N LEU A 178 -15.06 8.36 3.13
CA LEU A 178 -16.10 8.13 4.13
C LEU A 178 -15.87 9.10 5.29
N VAL A 179 -16.65 10.18 5.35
CA VAL A 179 -16.61 11.09 6.50
C VAL A 179 -17.18 10.33 7.70
N GLY A 180 -16.30 9.89 8.59
CA GLY A 180 -16.68 9.27 9.85
C GLY A 180 -17.64 10.17 10.64
N ARG A 181 -18.86 9.70 10.85
CA ARG A 181 -19.78 10.24 11.84
C ARG A 181 -19.09 10.13 13.20
N ARG A 182 -18.60 11.26 13.74
CA ARG A 182 -18.19 11.37 15.14
C ARG A 182 -19.41 11.00 16.00
N THR A 183 -19.43 9.80 16.56
CA THR A 183 -20.29 9.45 17.69
C THR A 183 -19.57 9.75 18.98
#